data_AF-I2C5Q3-F1
#
_entry.id   AF-I2C5Q3-F1
#
_cell.length_a   1.000
_cell.length_b   1.000
_cell.length_c   1.000
_cell.angle_alpha   90.00
_cell.angle_beta   90.00
_cell.angle_gamma   90.00
#
_symmetry.space_group_name_H-M   'P 1'
#
loop_
_entity.id
_entity.type
_entity.pdbx_description
1 polymer ?
#
loop_
_entity_poly.entity_id
_entity_poly.type
_entity_poly.pdbx_seq_one_letter_code
_entity_poly.pdbx_strand_id
1 'polypeptide(L)' 'MQRQTVEVKEVEVLIRGIWTKKKFTDIQKGQTFKIEENGKAKKYIARTDPYWDEMYEAYIIDLFDKNKISA' A
#
# COMPACT_ATOMS: atom_id res chain seq x y z
N MET A 1 6.70 -18.15 5.04
CA MET A 1 6.20 -16.84 4.55
C MET A 1 7.13 -15.78 5.05
N GLN A 2 7.84 -15.07 4.17
CA GLN A 2 8.68 -13.94 4.56
C GLN A 2 7.74 -12.78 4.90
N ARG A 3 7.56 -12.47 6.18
CA ARG A 3 6.83 -11.27 6.63
C ARG A 3 7.83 -10.12 6.61
N GLN A 4 7.62 -9.17 5.72
CA GLN A 4 8.39 -7.94 5.66
C GLN A 4 7.52 -6.86 6.32
N THR A 5 7.83 -6.51 7.57
CA THR A 5 7.14 -5.43 8.28
C THR A 5 7.78 -4.12 7.85
N VAL A 6 7.15 -3.41 6.91
CA VAL A 6 7.53 -2.03 6.61
C VAL A 6 6.71 -1.14 7.54
N GLU A 7 7.35 -0.38 8.41
CA GLU A 7 6.67 0.66 9.20
C GLU A 7 6.25 1.81 8.28
N VAL A 8 5.19 1.60 7.52
CA VAL A 8 4.69 2.60 6.56
C VAL A 8 3.79 3.57 7.31
N LYS A 9 4.38 4.65 7.83
CA LYS A 9 3.60 5.79 8.36
C LYS A 9 2.98 6.61 7.23
N GLU A 10 3.68 6.72 6.10
CA GLU A 10 3.27 7.48 4.93
C GLU A 10 3.51 6.71 3.63
N VAL A 11 2.60 6.88 2.68
CA VAL A 11 2.67 6.34 1.31
C VAL A 11 2.48 7.45 0.28
N GLU A 12 2.90 7.21 -0.96
CA GLU A 12 2.48 8.01 -2.10
C GLU A 12 1.27 7.37 -2.78
N VAL A 13 0.15 8.09 -2.81
CA VAL A 13 -1.11 7.68 -3.44
C VAL A 13 -1.29 8.43 -4.76
N LEU A 14 -1.75 7.74 -5.79
CA LEU A 14 -2.05 8.32 -7.10
C LEU A 14 -3.45 8.92 -7.10
N ILE A 15 -3.53 10.25 -7.10
CA ILE A 15 -4.80 11.00 -7.12
C ILE A 15 -4.81 11.85 -8.38
N ARG A 16 -5.75 11.56 -9.29
CA ARG A 16 -5.91 12.28 -10.57
C ARG A 16 -4.60 12.40 -11.37
N GLY A 17 -3.79 11.35 -11.38
CA GLY A 17 -2.51 11.31 -12.11
C GLY A 17 -1.30 11.90 -11.36
N ILE A 18 -1.50 12.45 -10.16
CA ILE A 18 -0.44 13.05 -9.34
C ILE A 18 -0.15 12.13 -8.15
N TRP A 19 1.14 11.90 -7.87
CA TRP A 19 1.56 11.21 -6.65
C TRP A 19 1.54 12.17 -5.47
N THR A 20 0.77 11.83 -4.44
CA THR A 20 0.60 12.67 -3.24
C THR A 20 0.88 11.85 -2.00
N LYS A 21 1.69 12.42 -1.09
CA LYS A 21 1.95 11.79 0.21
C LYS A 21 0.69 11.79 1.07
N LYS A 22 0.40 10.65 1.69
CA LYS A 22 -0.71 10.45 2.63
C LYS A 22 -0.30 9.48 3.72
N LYS A 23 -1.00 9.50 4.85
CA LYS A 23 -0.88 8.42 5.83
C LYS A 23 -1.37 7.12 5.21
N PHE A 24 -0.77 6.01 5.61
CA PHE A 24 -1.21 4.68 5.17
C PHE A 24 -2.69 4.45 5.50
N THR A 25 -3.15 4.89 6.66
CA THR A 25 -4.56 4.78 7.11
C THR A 25 -5.54 5.61 6.29
N ASP A 26 -5.07 6.58 5.49
CA ASP A 26 -5.91 7.46 4.68
C ASP A 26 -6.07 6.95 3.23
N ILE A 27 -5.47 5.78 2.92
CA ILE A 27 -5.70 5.09 1.65
C ILE A 27 -7.16 4.65 1.60
N GLN A 28 -7.77 4.76 0.43
CA GLN A 28 -9.12 4.27 0.17
C GLN A 28 -9.08 3.07 -0.77
N LYS A 29 -10.05 2.16 -0.61
CA LYS A 29 -10.29 1.05 -1.53
C LYS A 29 -10.32 1.54 -2.98
N GLY A 30 -9.62 0.83 -3.86
CA GLY A 30 -9.47 1.13 -5.27
C GLY A 30 -8.37 2.14 -5.61
N GLN A 31 -7.78 2.81 -4.61
CA GLN A 31 -6.66 3.71 -4.88
C GLN A 31 -5.39 2.94 -5.25
N THR A 32 -4.64 3.51 -6.20
CA THR A 32 -3.29 3.07 -6.49
C THR A 32 -2.33 3.80 -5.57
N PHE A 33 -1.42 3.07 -4.93
CA PHE A 33 -0.35 3.64 -4.12
C PHE A 33 0.98 2.98 -4.48
N LYS A 34 2.09 3.58 -4.07
CA LYS A 34 3.41 2.96 -4.18
C LYS A 34 4.14 2.97 -2.86
N ILE A 35 4.94 1.93 -2.64
CA ILE A 35 5.86 1.81 -1.53
C ILE A 35 7.25 1.51 -2.07
N GLU A 36 8.27 2.02 -1.40
CA GLU A 36 9.65 1.70 -1.72
C GLU A 36 10.06 0.44 -0.96
N GLU A 37 10.41 -0.61 -1.71
CA GLU A 37 10.96 -1.85 -1.18
C GLU A 37 12.30 -2.10 -1.86
N ASN A 38 13.37 -2.23 -1.06
CA ASN A 38 14.73 -2.50 -1.56
C ASN A 38 15.19 -1.51 -2.65
N GLY A 39 14.90 -0.21 -2.47
CA GLY A 39 15.25 0.85 -3.41
C GLY A 39 14.45 0.86 -4.71
N LYS A 40 13.37 0.06 -4.81
CA LYS A 40 12.47 0.03 -5.96
C LYS A 40 11.05 0.40 -5.53
N ALA A 41 10.47 1.37 -6.23
CA ALA A 41 9.07 1.73 -6.04
C ALA A 41 8.16 0.66 -6.67
N LYS A 42 7.41 -0.07 -5.84
CA LYS A 42 6.37 -1.00 -6.28
C LYS A 42 5.00 -0.36 -6.18
N LYS A 43 4.15 -0.61 -7.19
CA LYS A 43 2.80 -0.04 -7.29
C LYS A 43 1.76 -1.11 -6.95
N TYR A 44 0.83 -0.73 -6.11
CA TYR A 44 -0.23 -1.59 -5.60
C TYR A 44 -1.60 -0.92 -5.77
N ILE A 45 -2.65 -1.73 -5.86
CA ILE A 45 -4.05 -1.27 -5.79
C ILE A 45 -4.64 -1.77 -4.47
N ALA A 46 -5.19 -0.86 -3.67
CA ALA A 46 -5.93 -1.19 -2.46
C ALA A 46 -7.21 -1.96 -2.78
N ARG A 47 -7.38 -3.17 -2.26
CA ARG A 47 -8.62 -3.97 -2.37
C ARG A 47 -9.60 -3.70 -1.23
N THR A 48 -9.09 -3.24 -0.10
CA THR A 48 -9.85 -2.81 1.07
C THR A 48 -9.41 -1.40 1.48
N ASP A 49 -10.19 -0.75 2.35
CA ASP A 49 -9.64 0.31 3.18
C ASP A 49 -8.69 -0.32 4.23
N PRO A 50 -7.71 0.44 4.76
CA PRO A 50 -6.90 -0.02 5.89
C PRO A 50 -7.76 -0.36 7.12
N TYR A 51 -7.46 -1.47 7.78
CA TYR A 51 -8.15 -1.90 9.00
C TYR A 51 -7.15 -2.35 10.07
N TRP A 52 -7.51 -2.19 11.34
CA TRP A 52 -6.70 -2.70 12.45
C TRP A 52 -6.86 -4.22 12.55
N ASP A 53 -5.74 -4.92 12.57
CA ASP A 53 -5.69 -6.37 12.78
C ASP A 53 -5.10 -6.67 14.17
N GLU A 54 -5.89 -7.30 15.04
CA GLU A 54 -5.49 -7.61 16.41
C GLU A 54 -4.37 -8.65 16.49
N MET A 55 -4.29 -9.58 15.52
CA MET A 55 -3.27 -10.63 15.53
C MET A 55 -1.88 -10.05 15.21
N TYR A 56 -1.82 -9.04 14.35
CA TYR A 56 -0.58 -8.38 13.95
C TYR A 56 -0.31 -7.07 14.70
N GLU A 57 -1.26 -6.60 15.52
CA GLU A 57 -1.24 -5.30 16.19
C GLU A 57 -0.84 -4.16 15.22
N ALA A 58 -1.42 -4.19 14.02
CA ALA A 58 -1.04 -3.28 12.94
C ALA A 58 -2.23 -2.95 12.03
N TYR A 59 -2.12 -1.81 11.33
CA TYR A 59 -3.01 -1.53 10.21
C TYR A 59 -2.59 -2.34 8.99
N ILE A 60 -3.53 -3.10 8.43
CA ILE A 60 -3.36 -3.94 7.26
C ILE A 60 -4.24 -3.42 6.12
N ILE A 61 -3.78 -3.63 4.89
CA ILE A 61 -4.58 -3.43 3.69
C ILE A 61 -4.41 -4.64 2.79
N ASP A 62 -5.52 -5.15 2.24
CA ASP A 62 -5.42 -6.11 1.15
C ASP A 62 -5.02 -5.36 -0.11
N LEU A 63 -4.00 -5.87 -0.79
CA LEU A 63 -3.45 -5.23 -1.98
C LEU A 63 -3.38 -6.17 -3.17
N PHE A 64 -3.34 -5.56 -4.35
CA PHE A 64 -3.09 -6.23 -5.60
C PHE A 64 -1.82 -5.64 -6.25
N ASP A 65 -0.84 -6.50 -6.55
CA ASP A 65 0.42 -6.09 -7.17
C ASP A 65 0.22 -5.80 -8.66
N LYS A 66 0.29 -4.52 -9.02
CA LYS A 66 0.08 -4.09 -10.41
C LYS A 66 1.21 -4.54 -11.32
N ASN A 67 2.41 -4.78 -10.78
CA ASN A 67 3.54 -5.26 -11.57
C ASN A 67 3.40 -6.74 -11.98
N LYS A 68 2.53 -7.51 -11.33
CA LYS A 68 2.26 -8.91 -11.67
C LYS A 68 1.20 -9.11 -12.75
N ILE A 69 0.53 -8.05 -13.23
CA ILE A 69 -0.39 -8.14 -14.38
C ILE A 69 0.37 -8.18 -15.70
N SER A 70 1.60 -7.67 -15.73
CA SER A 70 2.40 -7.52 -16.96
C SER A 70 3.44 -8.63 -17.17
N ALA A 71 3.25 -9.80 -16.57
CA ALA A 71 4.09 -11.00 -16.76
C ALA A 71 3.31 -12.11 -17.47
#